data_AF-A0A6A3B1Z0-F1
#
_entry.id   AF-A0A6A3B1Z0-F1
#
_cell.length_a   1.000
_cell.length_b   1.000
_cell.length_c   1.000
_cell.angle_alpha   90.00
_cell.angle_beta   90.00
_cell.angle_gamma   90.00
#
_symmetry.space_group_name_H-M   'P 1'
#
loop_
_entity.id
_entity.type
_entity.pdbx_description
1 polymer ?
#
loop_
_entity_poly.entity_id
_entity_poly.type
_entity_poly.pdbx_seq_one_letter_code
_entity_poly.pdbx_strand_id
1 'polypeptide(L)'
;MDEDQGNDGFLDMGKADKSVWLMKCPIVVAKSWEKQASSSDSQPVAKVVFSLDPLKPDEPQFTMEMVGSETERIPKSYTLNMFKDFVPMCVFSETSQGAVAMEGRLSINLT
;
A
#
# COMPACT_ATOMS: atom_id res chain seq x y z
N MET A 1 -11.20 -17.67 -42.32
CA MET A 1 -11.65 -16.49 -41.57
C MET A 1 -10.90 -16.60 -40.25
N ASP A 2 -9.69 -16.05 -40.23
CA ASP A 2 -8.91 -15.94 -39.00
C ASP A 2 -9.36 -14.63 -38.37
N GLU A 3 -10.22 -14.72 -37.37
CA GLU A 3 -10.63 -13.57 -36.58
C GLU A 3 -9.46 -13.20 -35.67
N ASP A 4 -8.70 -12.20 -36.13
CA ASP A 4 -7.72 -11.45 -35.36
C ASP A 4 -8.47 -10.70 -34.25
N GLN A 5 -8.75 -11.41 -33.16
CA GLN A 5 -9.41 -10.86 -31.97
C GLN A 5 -8.35 -10.08 -31.19
N GLY A 6 -8.08 -8.86 -31.67
CA GLY A 6 -7.28 -7.88 -30.98
C GLY A 6 -7.74 -7.76 -29.53
N ASN A 7 -6.78 -7.77 -28.61
CA ASN A 7 -6.97 -7.54 -27.18
C ASN A 7 -7.52 -6.12 -26.96
N ASP A 8 -8.81 -5.95 -27.19
CA ASP A 8 -9.51 -4.68 -27.20
C ASP A 8 -9.75 -4.22 -25.77
N GLY A 9 -8.87 -3.37 -25.24
CA GLY A 9 -9.15 -2.32 -24.24
C GLY A 9 -9.96 -2.68 -22.98
N PHE A 10 -10.13 -3.96 -22.63
CA PHE A 10 -11.04 -4.37 -21.59
C PHE A 10 -10.45 -4.12 -20.20
N LEU A 11 -11.09 -3.21 -19.46
CA LEU A 11 -10.76 -2.93 -18.06
C LEU A 11 -11.46 -3.95 -17.16
N ASP A 12 -10.69 -4.80 -16.47
CA ASP A 12 -11.25 -5.67 -15.43
C ASP A 12 -11.72 -4.83 -14.22
N MET A 13 -13.02 -4.91 -13.91
CA MET A 13 -13.66 -4.19 -12.79
C MET A 13 -13.98 -5.10 -11.60
N GLY A 14 -13.53 -6.36 -11.59
CA GLY A 14 -13.86 -7.35 -10.55
C GLY A 14 -13.46 -6.96 -9.12
N LYS A 15 -12.61 -5.94 -8.95
CA LYS A 15 -12.16 -5.43 -7.65
C LYS A 15 -12.56 -3.97 -7.41
N ALA A 16 -13.45 -3.39 -8.21
CA ALA A 16 -13.79 -1.97 -8.17
C ALA A 16 -14.30 -1.46 -6.81
N ASP A 17 -14.95 -2.32 -6.02
CA ASP A 17 -15.48 -1.98 -4.70
C ASP A 17 -14.51 -2.29 -3.55
N LYS A 18 -13.31 -2.80 -3.83
CA LYS A 18 -12.31 -3.07 -2.79
C LYS A 18 -11.78 -1.76 -2.21
N SER A 19 -11.75 -1.68 -0.88
CA SER A 19 -11.11 -0.57 -0.18
C SER A 19 -9.61 -0.81 -0.09
N VAL A 20 -8.84 0.17 -0.55
CA VAL A 20 -7.37 0.16 -0.54
C VAL A 20 -6.88 1.31 0.34
N TRP A 21 -5.74 1.11 1.00
CA TRP A 21 -5.07 2.16 1.77
C TRP A 21 -3.80 2.60 1.05
N LEU A 22 -3.53 3.91 1.05
CA LEU A 22 -2.31 4.49 0.52
C LEU A 22 -1.47 4.97 1.67
N MET A 23 -0.19 4.62 1.68
CA MET A 23 0.76 5.08 2.70
C MET A 23 1.92 5.81 2.02
N LYS A 24 2.27 6.98 2.55
CA LYS A 24 3.51 7.67 2.18
C LYS A 24 4.68 6.99 2.87
N CYS A 25 5.56 6.38 2.08
CA CYS A 25 6.76 5.72 2.58
C CYS A 25 7.98 6.65 2.46
N PRO A 26 8.71 6.95 3.56
CA PRO A 26 9.99 7.66 3.48
C PRO A 26 11.00 6.91 2.59
N ILE A 27 11.78 7.63 1.79
CA ILE A 27 12.75 7.02 0.84
C ILE A 27 13.74 6.08 1.54
N VAL A 28 14.19 6.43 2.75
CA VAL A 28 15.10 5.59 3.54
C VAL A 28 14.46 4.24 3.91
N VAL A 29 13.17 4.23 4.21
CA VAL A 29 12.40 3.01 4.51
C VAL A 29 12.25 2.16 3.25
N ALA A 30 11.83 2.76 2.12
CA ALA A 30 11.66 2.06 0.85
C ALA A 30 12.96 1.34 0.42
N LYS A 31 14.11 2.03 0.49
CA LYS A 31 15.42 1.44 0.19
C LYS A 31 15.81 0.29 1.13
N SER A 32 15.36 0.33 2.38
CA SER A 32 15.58 -0.76 3.33
C SER A 32 14.74 -1.99 2.98
N TRP A 33 13.47 -1.77 2.62
CA TRP A 33 12.56 -2.84 2.22
C TRP A 33 12.99 -3.53 0.92
N GLU A 34 13.46 -2.77 -0.07
CA GLU A 34 14.00 -3.33 -1.33
C GLU A 34 15.17 -4.29 -1.06
N LYS A 35 16.11 -3.91 -0.18
CA LYS A 35 17.23 -4.77 0.20
C LYS A 35 16.76 -6.06 0.87
N GLN A 36 15.75 -5.96 1.74
CA GLN A 36 15.21 -7.13 2.44
C GLN A 36 14.42 -8.05 1.51
N ALA A 37 13.67 -7.50 0.55
CA ALA A 37 12.92 -8.27 -0.44
C ALA A 37 13.82 -9.08 -1.40
N SER A 38 15.09 -8.69 -1.56
CA SER A 38 16.08 -9.44 -2.33
C SER A 38 16.66 -10.65 -1.60
N SER A 39 16.36 -10.81 -0.31
CA SER A 39 16.68 -12.01 0.47
C SER A 39 15.72 -13.15 0.09
N SER A 40 16.23 -14.38 -0.04
CA SER A 40 15.44 -15.54 -0.47
C SER A 40 14.31 -15.96 0.49
N ASP A 41 14.27 -15.38 1.69
CA ASP A 41 13.15 -15.53 2.63
C ASP A 41 12.24 -14.30 2.58
N SER A 42 10.99 -14.50 2.20
CA SER A 42 9.91 -13.50 2.18
C SER A 42 9.52 -13.05 3.59
N GLN A 43 10.42 -12.39 4.30
CA GLN A 43 10.21 -11.95 5.68
C GLN A 43 9.43 -10.62 5.71
N PRO A 44 8.49 -10.44 6.66
CA PRO A 44 7.80 -9.17 6.86
C PRO A 44 8.79 -8.01 7.03
N VAL A 45 8.53 -6.90 6.34
CA VAL A 45 9.41 -5.72 6.34
C VAL A 45 9.00 -4.65 7.36
N ALA A 46 7.72 -4.66 7.76
CA ALA A 46 7.15 -3.77 8.75
C ALA A 46 5.81 -4.31 9.25
N LYS A 47 5.31 -3.71 10.33
CA LYS A 47 3.98 -3.93 10.90
C LYS A 47 3.30 -2.58 11.10
N VAL A 48 2.04 -2.46 10.66
CA VAL A 48 1.21 -1.31 10.98
C VAL A 48 0.37 -1.63 12.21
N VAL A 49 0.42 -0.77 13.21
CA VAL A 49 -0.35 -0.89 14.45
C VAL A 49 -1.40 0.22 14.46
N PHE A 50 -2.65 -0.18 14.69
CA PHE A 50 -3.75 0.72 15.00
C PHE A 50 -3.98 0.69 16.51
N SER A 51 -4.01 1.86 17.13
CA SER A 51 -4.26 2.01 18.56
C SER A 51 -5.42 2.97 18.78
N LEU A 52 -6.34 2.56 19.64
CA LEU A 52 -7.50 3.34 20.05
C LEU A 52 -7.48 3.46 21.57
N ASP A 53 -7.38 4.67 22.08
CA ASP A 53 -7.52 4.94 23.51
C ASP A 53 -9.00 5.05 23.86
N PRO A 54 -9.56 4.20 24.74
CA PRO A 54 -10.97 4.29 25.15
C PRO A 54 -11.33 5.62 25.82
N LEU A 55 -10.36 6.32 26.42
CA LEU A 55 -10.56 7.64 27.01
C LEU A 55 -10.52 8.76 25.96
N LYS A 56 -9.99 8.48 24.77
CA LYS A 56 -9.87 9.40 23.64
C LYS A 56 -10.24 8.71 22.31
N PRO A 57 -11.50 8.29 22.15
CA PRO A 57 -11.93 7.50 20.98
C PRO A 57 -11.83 8.27 19.66
N ASP A 58 -11.79 9.61 19.71
CA ASP A 58 -11.70 10.47 18.53
C ASP A 58 -10.26 10.70 18.03
N GLU A 59 -9.25 10.18 18.74
CA GLU A 59 -7.83 10.32 18.40
C GLU A 59 -7.20 8.95 18.07
N PRO A 60 -7.63 8.26 17.00
CA PRO A 60 -7.00 7.00 16.60
C PRO A 60 -5.55 7.24 16.19
N GLN A 61 -4.65 6.37 16.64
CA GLN A 61 -3.23 6.43 16.32
C GLN A 61 -2.83 5.28 15.41
N PHE A 62 -2.16 5.59 14.31
CA PHE A 62 -1.49 4.61 13.48
C PHE A 62 0.02 4.74 13.65
N THR A 63 0.71 3.61 13.81
CA THR A 63 2.17 3.55 13.81
C THR A 63 2.66 2.46 12.87
N MET A 64 3.82 2.67 12.25
CA MET A 64 4.53 1.66 11.47
C MET A 64 5.80 1.29 12.22
N GLU A 65 5.92 0.03 12.59
CA GLU A 65 7.10 -0.55 13.23
C GLU A 65 7.93 -1.32 12.20
N MET A 66 9.22 -1.02 12.11
CA MET A 66 10.15 -1.65 11.19
C MET A 66 10.58 -3.03 11.72
N VAL A 67 10.61 -4.03 10.84
CA VAL A 67 11.08 -5.39 11.16
C VAL A 67 12.44 -5.60 10.51
N GLY A 68 13.39 -6.23 11.21
CA GLY A 68 14.69 -6.61 10.65
C GLY A 68 15.70 -5.46 10.43
N SER A 69 15.41 -4.22 10.86
CA SER A 69 16.35 -3.11 10.71
C SER A 69 17.40 -3.09 11.84
N GLU A 70 18.44 -3.91 11.72
CA GLU A 70 19.65 -3.83 12.58
C GLU A 70 20.61 -2.70 12.18
N THR A 71 20.16 -1.76 11.33
CA THR A 71 20.95 -0.58 10.99
C THR A 71 20.60 0.55 11.96
N GLU A 72 21.56 0.98 12.78
CA GLU A 72 21.39 2.04 13.81
C GLU A 72 20.84 3.37 13.28
N ARG A 73 20.79 3.56 11.96
CA ARG A 73 20.43 4.82 11.29
C ARG A 73 18.97 4.92 10.87
N ILE A 74 18.17 3.85 10.96
CA ILE A 74 16.76 3.89 10.55
C ILE A 74 15.87 3.89 11.81
N PRO A 75 14.96 4.86 11.96
CA PRO A 75 13.95 4.84 13.03
C PRO A 75 13.18 3.51 13.07
N LYS A 76 13.04 2.95 14.28
CA LYS A 76 12.33 1.69 14.51
C LYS A 76 10.82 1.84 14.37
N SER A 77 10.30 3.05 14.53
CA SER A 77 8.87 3.33 14.40
C SER A 77 8.61 4.70 13.78
N TYR A 78 7.48 4.80 13.08
CA TYR A 78 6.96 6.02 12.47
C TYR A 78 5.50 6.18 12.88
N THR A 79 5.12 7.35 13.36
CA THR A 79 3.70 7.68 13.54
C THR A 79 3.12 8.09 12.19
N LEU A 80 1.94 7.60 11.87
CA LEU A 80 1.25 7.85 10.61
C LEU A 80 0.00 8.68 10.87
N ASN A 81 -0.16 9.77 10.13
CA ASN A 81 -1.37 10.57 10.20
C ASN A 81 -2.42 9.99 9.26
N MET A 82 -3.67 9.85 9.73
CA MET A 82 -4.78 9.33 8.94
C MET A 82 -5.57 10.47 8.30
N PHE A 83 -5.69 10.43 6.99
CA PHE A 83 -6.54 11.31 6.20
C PHE A 83 -7.63 10.51 5.49
N LYS A 84 -8.85 11.02 5.57
CA LYS A 84 -10.03 10.53 4.83
C LYS A 84 -10.66 11.60 3.94
N ASP A 85 -10.22 12.85 4.10
CA ASP A 85 -10.65 13.98 3.27
C ASP A 85 -9.64 14.16 2.13
N PHE A 86 -9.90 13.51 1.02
CA PHE A 86 -9.10 13.58 -0.19
C PHE A 86 -10.00 13.39 -1.42
N VAL A 87 -9.53 13.88 -2.57
CA VAL A 87 -10.22 13.68 -3.85
C VAL A 87 -10.36 12.17 -4.12
N PRO A 88 -11.56 11.65 -4.44
CA PRO A 88 -11.76 10.23 -4.71
C PRO A 88 -10.75 9.69 -5.73
N MET A 89 -10.01 8.65 -5.33
CA MET A 89 -8.96 8.03 -6.15
C MET A 89 -9.24 6.54 -6.32
N CYS A 90 -8.92 6.03 -7.52
CA CYS A 90 -8.98 4.61 -7.85
C CYS A 90 -7.56 4.10 -8.14
N VAL A 91 -7.31 2.83 -7.81
CA VAL A 91 -6.04 2.17 -8.10
C VAL A 91 -6.22 1.28 -9.33
N PHE A 92 -5.27 1.39 -10.26
CA PHE A 92 -5.23 0.56 -11.46
C PHE A 92 -3.91 -0.20 -11.52
N SER A 93 -3.96 -1.43 -12.01
CA SER A 93 -2.78 -2.25 -12.31
C SER A 93 -2.72 -2.53 -13.81
N GLU A 94 -1.50 -2.65 -14.34
CA GLU A 94 -1.24 -3.06 -15.71
C GLU A 94 -0.22 -4.20 -15.68
N THR A 95 -0.51 -5.31 -16.35
CA THR A 95 0.42 -6.43 -16.47
C THR A 95 1.43 -6.18 -17.58
N SER A 96 2.52 -6.95 -17.62
CA SER A 96 3.51 -6.85 -18.71
C SER A 96 2.95 -7.23 -20.08
N GLN A 97 1.77 -7.86 -20.14
CA GLN A 97 1.05 -8.16 -21.38
C GLN A 97 0.06 -7.05 -21.77
N GLY A 98 -0.01 -5.95 -21.02
CA GLY A 98 -0.89 -4.80 -21.29
C GLY A 98 -2.34 -4.99 -20.83
N ALA A 99 -2.63 -5.99 -20.00
CA ALA A 99 -3.96 -6.15 -19.40
C ALA A 99 -4.13 -5.15 -18.24
N VAL A 100 -5.24 -4.41 -18.23
CA VAL A 100 -5.50 -3.37 -17.22
C VAL A 100 -6.66 -3.78 -16.31
N ALA A 101 -6.51 -3.60 -15.00
CA ALA A 101 -7.54 -3.88 -14.01
C ALA A 101 -7.69 -2.71 -13.02
N MET A 102 -8.92 -2.47 -12.57
CA MET A 102 -9.20 -1.62 -11.42
C MET A 102 -9.05 -2.45 -10.14
N GLU A 103 -8.08 -2.10 -9.29
CA GLU A 103 -7.73 -2.84 -8.07
C GLU A 103 -8.54 -2.41 -6.84
N GLY A 104 -9.18 -1.24 -6.90
CA GLY A 104 -10.06 -0.74 -5.85
C GLY A 104 -10.10 0.77 -5.74
N ARG A 105 -10.71 1.25 -4.67
CA ARG A 105 -10.85 2.66 -4.33
C ARG A 105 -10.10 2.98 -3.05
N LEU A 106 -9.44 4.13 -3.05
CA LEU A 106 -8.74 4.61 -1.87
C LEU A 106 -9.75 4.99 -0.77
N SER A 107 -9.62 4.37 0.41
CA SER A 107 -10.46 4.66 1.58
C SER A 107 -9.72 5.41 2.69
N ILE A 108 -8.41 5.22 2.79
CA ILE A 108 -7.55 5.84 3.82
C ILE A 108 -6.21 6.23 3.22
N ASN A 109 -5.75 7.44 3.52
CA ASN A 109 -4.40 7.92 3.23
C ASN A 109 -3.61 8.08 4.54
N LEU A 110 -2.46 7.43 4.64
CA LEU A 110 -1.54 7.47 5.77
C LEU A 110 -0.28 8.25 5.39
N THR A 111 0.07 9.31 6.11
CA THR A 111 1.25 10.15 5.81
C THR A 111 2.25 10.26 6.94
#